data_AF-A0A7J6C6N6-F1
#
_entry.id   AF-A0A7J6C6N6-F1
#
_cell.length_a   1.000
_cell.length_b   1.000
_cell.length_c   1.000
_cell.angle_alpha   90.00
_cell.angle_beta   90.00
_cell.angle_gamma   90.00
#
_symmetry.space_group_name_H-M   'P 1'
#
loop_
_entity.id
_entity.type
_entity.pdbx_description
1 polymer ?
#
loop_
_entity_poly.entity_id
_entity_poly.type
_entity_poly.pdbx_seq_one_letter_code
_entity_poly.pdbx_strand_id
1 'polypeptide(L)'
;MEAYLRSCRDVLKGCSKNSPGLHVVMGNEACDVDSMVSALTFAYFLSKSLDCKRMPVPVLNIPRAEFPLRSDSTFLLRETGLSQDCLLFRDEVDLHGLHKNKQLTLTLVDHNVLPSADSELEDAVVEVIDHHLLQRPTSPSCPVTVEPVGSCATLVTERIAQKAPEALDQQVAQLLYGTIILDCVNMAPEAGKVTPKDSQYAVFLEKRFPKLPQRGALFQSLQNAKFDVSGLSTEQMLLKDMKAASGEDLKLAVSVIYMTLEAFLQRRGLQQDLCEFCHNYNYNLVVAMTISFIDNKEPFRQLAVYSSSTVYREEMSKALEKAKNPSLDLKPMSSPYPDVKAFIQGNTLASRKKVMPIITDFLKERERKLYQNVNMEDLDLDDDCIQDQSDSQQCPEDAGIEDDGQVPPTPMNSLVEGCPLDNGLPKISPEALVEKVSKMASMEDTSSEGQ
;
A
#
# COMPACT_ATOMS: atom_id res chain seq x y z
N MET A 1 5.86 12.84 -22.38
CA MET A 1 6.50 12.21 -21.21
C MET A 1 7.58 11.19 -21.58
N GLU A 2 7.29 10.17 -22.38
CA GLU A 2 8.17 8.99 -22.52
C GLU A 2 9.61 9.27 -22.99
N ALA A 3 9.80 10.14 -23.99
CA ALA A 3 11.13 10.53 -24.46
C ALA A 3 11.97 11.19 -23.36
N TYR A 4 11.32 11.95 -22.46
CA TYR A 4 11.99 12.54 -21.30
C TYR A 4 12.44 11.45 -20.31
N LEU A 5 11.58 10.50 -19.96
CA LEU A 5 11.95 9.41 -19.04
C LEU A 5 13.10 8.55 -19.57
N ARG A 6 13.10 8.25 -20.88
CA ARG A 6 14.25 7.59 -21.53
C ARG A 6 15.54 8.39 -21.35
N SER A 7 15.48 9.70 -21.57
CA SER A 7 16.64 10.58 -21.38
C SER A 7 17.14 10.60 -19.93
N CYS A 8 16.26 10.50 -18.93
CA CYS A 8 16.65 10.38 -17.53
C CYS A 8 17.49 9.12 -17.28
N ARG A 9 17.12 7.98 -17.89
CA ARG A 9 17.92 6.75 -17.79
C ARG A 9 19.30 6.89 -18.41
N ASP A 10 19.39 7.57 -19.55
CA ASP A 10 20.67 7.78 -20.25
C ASP A 10 21.61 8.69 -19.44
N VAL A 11 21.06 9.71 -18.78
CA VAL A 11 21.82 10.59 -17.87
C VAL A 11 22.41 9.79 -16.71
N LEU A 12 21.65 8.88 -16.09
CA LEU A 12 22.16 8.04 -15.00
C LEU A 12 23.31 7.13 -15.43
N LYS A 13 23.26 6.56 -16.64
CA LYS A 13 24.35 5.75 -17.19
C LYS A 13 25.61 6.57 -17.47
N GLY A 14 25.46 7.86 -17.75
CA GLY A 14 26.55 8.80 -18.08
C GLY A 14 27.04 9.66 -16.91
N CYS A 15 26.42 9.57 -15.73
CA CYS A 15 26.79 10.39 -14.58
C CYS A 15 28.22 10.10 -14.11
N SER A 16 29.11 11.07 -14.32
CA SER A 16 30.48 11.06 -13.81
C SER A 16 30.65 12.05 -12.65
N LYS A 17 31.80 11.98 -11.97
CA LYS A 17 32.17 12.90 -10.88
C LYS A 17 32.14 14.39 -11.26
N ASN A 18 32.19 14.72 -12.56
CA ASN A 18 32.16 16.10 -13.06
C ASN A 18 30.77 16.53 -13.58
N SER A 19 29.72 15.70 -13.44
CA SER A 19 28.36 16.07 -13.84
C SER A 19 27.77 17.13 -12.89
N PRO A 20 26.85 18.00 -13.38
CA PRO A 20 26.21 19.05 -12.57
C PRO A 20 25.34 18.51 -11.41
N GLY A 21 25.15 17.20 -11.35
CA GLY A 21 24.28 16.52 -10.39
C GLY A 21 22.85 16.36 -10.88
N LEU A 22 22.04 15.70 -10.07
CA LEU A 22 20.64 15.39 -10.32
C LEU A 22 19.74 16.14 -9.33
N HIS A 23 18.57 16.51 -9.83
CA HIS A 23 17.46 16.91 -8.98
C HIS A 23 16.43 15.78 -8.99
N VAL A 24 16.34 15.03 -7.90
CA VAL A 24 15.46 13.88 -7.80
C VAL A 24 14.11 14.32 -7.26
N VAL A 25 13.03 13.91 -7.93
CA VAL A 25 11.66 14.05 -7.43
C VAL A 25 11.19 12.67 -7.00
N MET A 26 10.73 12.55 -5.76
CA MET A 26 10.44 11.25 -5.15
C MET A 26 9.13 11.29 -4.38
N GLY A 27 8.32 10.23 -4.57
CA GLY A 27 7.11 9.94 -3.78
C GLY A 27 7.42 9.17 -2.49
N ASN A 28 6.40 8.81 -1.71
CA ASN A 28 6.59 8.00 -0.50
C ASN A 28 6.97 6.54 -0.83
N GLU A 29 7.40 5.78 0.19
CA GLU A 29 7.79 4.37 0.09
C GLU A 29 6.64 3.42 -0.27
N ALA A 30 5.39 3.82 -0.05
CA ALA A 30 4.25 3.01 -0.49
C ALA A 30 4.17 2.96 -2.02
N CYS A 31 4.65 4.03 -2.68
CA CYS A 31 4.74 4.20 -4.12
C CYS A 31 3.41 3.82 -4.81
N ASP A 32 2.30 4.31 -4.25
CA ASP A 32 1.00 4.17 -4.88
C ASP A 32 0.87 5.06 -6.12
N VAL A 33 -0.34 5.08 -6.69
CA VAL A 33 -0.61 5.84 -7.92
C VAL A 33 -0.31 7.33 -7.73
N ASP A 34 -0.61 7.91 -6.56
CA ASP A 34 -0.38 9.33 -6.30
C ASP A 34 1.10 9.66 -6.23
N SER A 35 1.85 8.94 -5.39
CA SER A 35 3.29 9.07 -5.31
C SER A 35 3.99 8.89 -6.67
N MET A 36 3.60 7.86 -7.43
CA MET A 36 4.17 7.60 -8.75
C MET A 36 3.86 8.74 -9.73
N VAL A 37 2.59 9.11 -9.87
CA VAL A 37 2.17 10.11 -10.86
C VAL A 37 2.67 11.50 -10.48
N SER A 38 2.57 11.87 -9.21
CA SER A 38 3.10 13.14 -8.70
C SER A 38 4.59 13.27 -8.99
N ALA A 39 5.40 12.21 -8.75
CA ALA A 39 6.83 12.26 -9.02
C ALA A 39 7.14 12.39 -10.52
N LEU A 40 6.51 11.55 -11.36
CA LEU A 40 6.73 11.55 -12.81
C LEU A 40 6.35 12.89 -13.45
N THR A 41 5.18 13.41 -13.11
CA THR A 41 4.62 14.60 -13.75
C THR A 41 5.28 15.88 -13.24
N PHE A 42 5.65 15.94 -11.95
CA PHE A 42 6.37 17.07 -11.40
C PHE A 42 7.80 17.14 -11.93
N ALA A 43 8.52 16.02 -12.01
CA ALA A 43 9.85 16.01 -12.61
C ALA A 43 9.83 16.42 -14.09
N TYR A 44 8.83 15.93 -14.85
CA TYR A 44 8.63 16.35 -16.23
C TYR A 44 8.35 17.85 -16.36
N PHE A 45 7.51 18.39 -15.50
CA PHE A 45 7.26 19.84 -15.41
C PHE A 45 8.55 20.63 -15.17
N LEU A 46 9.36 20.22 -14.20
CA LEU A 46 10.64 20.86 -13.91
C LEU A 46 11.58 20.80 -15.12
N SER A 47 11.58 19.69 -15.88
CA SER A 47 12.42 19.52 -17.07
C SER A 47 12.07 20.49 -18.21
N LYS A 48 10.84 21.01 -18.22
CA LYS A 48 10.36 22.01 -19.20
C LYS A 48 10.58 23.44 -18.73
N SER A 49 10.87 23.63 -17.45
CA SER A 49 11.13 24.94 -16.86
C SER A 49 12.58 25.36 -17.14
N LEU A 50 12.80 26.60 -17.59
CA LEU A 50 14.11 27.12 -18.01
C LEU A 50 15.14 27.25 -16.87
N ASP A 51 14.71 27.12 -15.61
CA ASP A 51 15.51 27.44 -14.42
C ASP A 51 16.22 26.23 -13.77
N CYS A 52 16.11 25.02 -14.35
CA CYS A 52 16.72 23.84 -13.74
C CYS A 52 18.24 23.74 -13.98
N LYS A 53 19.02 24.03 -12.93
CA LYS A 53 20.50 23.87 -12.91
C LYS A 53 20.96 22.41 -12.97
N ARG A 54 20.10 21.48 -12.53
CA ARG A 54 20.33 20.04 -12.50
C ARG A 54 19.21 19.35 -13.26
N MET A 55 19.50 18.22 -13.89
CA MET A 55 18.49 17.43 -14.59
C MET A 55 17.45 16.91 -13.58
N PRO A 56 16.15 17.24 -13.73
CA PRO A 56 15.09 16.65 -12.93
C PRO A 56 14.90 15.19 -13.32
N VAL A 57 14.84 14.30 -12.33
CA VAL A 57 14.69 12.86 -12.52
C VAL A 57 13.65 12.33 -11.54
N PRO A 58 12.55 11.70 -12.01
CA PRO A 58 11.62 11.04 -11.11
C PRO A 58 12.21 9.70 -10.66
N VAL A 59 12.20 9.43 -9.35
CA VAL A 59 12.59 8.15 -8.77
C VAL A 59 11.42 7.59 -7.97
N LEU A 60 10.97 6.39 -8.33
CA LEU A 60 9.96 5.66 -7.58
C LEU A 60 10.61 5.02 -6.35
N ASN A 61 10.08 5.31 -5.16
CA ASN A 61 10.73 4.98 -3.88
C ASN A 61 10.51 3.53 -3.44
N ILE A 62 10.64 2.60 -4.38
CA ILE A 62 10.61 1.15 -4.16
C ILE A 62 11.65 0.48 -5.08
N PRO A 63 12.12 -0.73 -4.74
CA PRO A 63 12.85 -1.57 -5.68
C PRO A 63 12.05 -1.88 -6.95
N ARG A 64 12.73 -1.98 -8.11
CA ARG A 64 12.07 -2.33 -9.38
C ARG A 64 11.25 -3.61 -9.30
N ALA A 65 11.75 -4.61 -8.56
CA ALA A 65 11.09 -5.92 -8.41
C ALA A 65 9.70 -5.83 -7.75
N GLU A 66 9.43 -4.76 -6.99
CA GLU A 66 8.17 -4.56 -6.27
C GLU A 66 7.11 -3.80 -7.08
N PHE A 67 7.50 -3.15 -8.17
CA PHE A 67 6.58 -2.37 -8.99
C PHE A 67 5.39 -3.19 -9.53
N PRO A 68 5.55 -4.45 -9.97
CA PRO A 68 4.43 -5.28 -10.39
C PRO A 68 3.34 -5.45 -9.32
N LEU A 69 3.68 -5.29 -8.04
CA LEU A 69 2.71 -5.38 -6.93
C LEU A 69 1.69 -4.23 -6.94
N ARG A 70 2.01 -3.10 -7.59
CA ARG A 70 1.14 -1.94 -7.80
C ARG A 70 0.40 -2.09 -9.14
N SER A 71 -0.55 -3.03 -9.16
CA SER A 71 -1.31 -3.42 -10.35
C SER A 71 -2.10 -2.25 -10.97
N ASP A 72 -2.62 -1.35 -10.14
CA ASP A 72 -3.30 -0.11 -10.54
C ASP A 72 -2.34 0.89 -11.21
N SER A 73 -1.15 1.11 -10.64
CA SER A 73 -0.08 1.89 -11.27
C SER A 73 0.32 1.31 -12.63
N THR A 74 0.53 -0.02 -12.69
CA THR A 74 0.88 -0.72 -13.93
C THR A 74 -0.22 -0.59 -14.99
N PHE A 75 -1.49 -0.69 -14.57
CA PHE A 75 -2.64 -0.49 -15.43
C PHE A 75 -2.70 0.95 -15.98
N LEU A 76 -2.57 1.96 -15.12
CA LEU A 76 -2.61 3.37 -15.55
C LEU A 76 -1.50 3.71 -16.54
N LEU A 77 -0.28 3.19 -16.33
CA LEU A 77 0.82 3.37 -17.28
C LEU A 77 0.51 2.75 -18.64
N ARG A 78 -0.07 1.54 -18.67
CA ARG A 78 -0.49 0.89 -19.91
C ARG A 78 -1.54 1.70 -20.65
N GLU A 79 -2.57 2.16 -19.95
CA GLU A 79 -3.66 2.97 -20.53
C GLU A 79 -3.18 4.32 -21.08
N THR A 80 -2.08 4.84 -20.53
CA THR A 80 -1.46 6.09 -20.98
C THR A 80 -0.34 5.86 -22.00
N GLY A 81 -0.03 4.61 -22.35
CA GLY A 81 1.02 4.25 -23.31
C GLY A 81 2.43 4.55 -22.81
N LEU A 82 2.66 4.54 -21.49
CA LEU A 82 3.97 4.75 -20.89
C LEU A 82 4.62 3.41 -20.54
N SER A 83 5.78 3.10 -21.13
CA SER A 83 6.50 1.86 -20.78
C SER A 83 7.13 1.96 -19.39
N GLN A 84 6.88 0.95 -18.55
CA GLN A 84 7.53 0.78 -17.24
C GLN A 84 9.07 0.64 -17.34
N ASP A 85 9.60 0.28 -18.52
CA ASP A 85 11.04 0.18 -18.75
C ASP A 85 11.71 1.56 -18.75
N CYS A 86 10.95 2.64 -18.89
CA CYS A 86 11.47 4.00 -18.85
C CYS A 86 11.55 4.56 -17.41
N LEU A 87 10.91 3.89 -16.44
CA LEU A 87 10.88 4.34 -15.04
C LEU A 87 12.21 4.06 -14.34
N LEU A 88 12.48 4.83 -13.30
CA LEU A 88 13.65 4.70 -12.44
C LEU A 88 13.21 4.40 -11.01
N PHE A 89 13.90 3.44 -10.41
CA PHE A 89 13.55 2.89 -9.09
C PHE A 89 14.64 3.17 -8.08
N ARG A 90 14.28 2.99 -6.80
CA ARG A 90 15.14 3.31 -5.67
C ARG A 90 16.46 2.53 -5.70
N ASP A 91 16.41 1.27 -6.09
CA ASP A 91 17.54 0.34 -6.20
C ASP A 91 18.43 0.62 -7.43
N GLU A 92 18.03 1.53 -8.32
CA GLU A 92 18.78 1.89 -9.53
C GLU A 92 19.54 3.22 -9.39
N VAL A 93 19.36 3.95 -8.28
CA VAL A 93 19.95 5.28 -8.06
C VAL A 93 20.63 5.35 -6.69
N ASP A 94 21.95 5.53 -6.69
CA ASP A 94 22.74 5.74 -5.47
C ASP A 94 22.59 7.17 -4.92
N LEU A 95 21.48 7.43 -4.24
CA LEU A 95 21.16 8.75 -3.70
C LEU A 95 22.15 9.20 -2.62
N HIS A 96 22.58 8.28 -1.75
CA HIS A 96 23.58 8.55 -0.71
C HIS A 96 24.95 8.90 -1.33
N GLY A 97 25.37 8.19 -2.38
CA GLY A 97 26.57 8.54 -3.14
C GLY A 97 26.48 9.90 -3.84
N LEU A 98 25.35 10.21 -4.47
CA LEU A 98 25.10 11.52 -5.09
C LEU A 98 25.12 12.64 -4.05
N HIS A 99 24.50 12.42 -2.89
CA HIS A 99 24.47 13.35 -1.77
C HIS A 99 25.87 13.65 -1.24
N LYS A 100 26.65 12.61 -0.92
CA LYS A 100 28.04 12.73 -0.46
C LYS A 100 28.93 13.51 -1.42
N ASN A 101 28.67 13.41 -2.72
CA ASN A 101 29.38 14.14 -3.77
C ASN A 101 28.82 15.55 -4.03
N LYS A 102 27.83 16.02 -3.27
CA LYS A 102 27.11 17.30 -3.45
C LYS A 102 26.44 17.43 -4.82
N GLN A 103 26.06 16.29 -5.38
CA GLN A 103 25.43 16.13 -6.69
C GLN A 103 23.93 15.82 -6.58
N LEU A 104 23.33 15.89 -5.38
CA LEU A 104 21.92 15.64 -5.16
C LEU A 104 21.18 16.91 -4.71
N THR A 105 19.98 17.11 -5.22
CA THR A 105 18.89 17.85 -4.56
C THR A 105 17.61 17.03 -4.67
N LEU A 106 16.71 17.18 -3.71
CA LEU A 106 15.48 16.40 -3.60
C LEU A 106 14.25 17.31 -3.57
N THR A 107 13.21 16.90 -4.29
CA THR A 107 11.84 17.37 -4.06
C THR A 107 11.00 16.19 -3.61
N LEU A 108 10.33 16.33 -2.47
CA LEU A 108 9.40 15.33 -1.97
C LEU A 108 8.00 15.66 -2.47
N VAL A 109 7.32 14.66 -3.02
CA VAL A 109 5.90 14.74 -3.36
C VAL A 109 5.13 13.67 -2.60
N ASP A 110 3.90 13.95 -2.20
CA ASP A 110 3.02 12.97 -1.54
C ASP A 110 3.55 12.41 -0.19
N HIS A 111 4.51 13.13 0.39
CA HIS A 111 4.99 13.00 1.77
C HIS A 111 5.84 14.21 2.13
N ASN A 112 6.01 14.46 3.43
CA ASN A 112 6.77 15.61 3.93
C ASN A 112 7.98 15.24 4.81
N VAL A 113 8.17 13.95 5.14
CA VAL A 113 9.27 13.46 5.98
C VAL A 113 9.92 12.24 5.32
N LEU A 114 11.24 12.25 5.19
CA LEU A 114 12.00 11.10 4.70
C LEU A 114 11.96 9.96 5.73
N PRO A 115 11.96 8.68 5.29
CA PRO A 115 12.08 7.55 6.19
C PRO A 115 13.44 7.60 6.92
N SER A 116 13.53 6.93 8.08
CA SER A 116 14.74 6.98 8.92
C SER A 116 16.02 6.57 8.20
N ALA A 117 15.93 5.61 7.28
CA ALA A 117 17.04 5.16 6.43
C ALA A 117 17.63 6.27 5.53
N ASP A 118 16.86 7.34 5.29
CA ASP A 118 17.23 8.48 4.45
C ASP A 118 17.36 9.79 5.22
N SER A 119 17.40 9.73 6.54
CA SER A 119 17.53 10.91 7.40
C SER A 119 18.76 11.78 7.06
N GLU A 120 19.84 11.18 6.54
CA GLU A 120 21.05 11.89 6.08
C GLU A 120 20.83 12.74 4.82
N LEU A 121 19.77 12.47 4.05
CA LEU A 121 19.45 13.20 2.80
C LEU A 121 18.62 14.46 3.03
N GLU A 122 18.20 14.73 4.28
CA GLU A 122 17.23 15.78 4.63
C GLU A 122 17.71 17.19 4.24
N ASP A 123 19.02 17.45 4.31
CA ASP A 123 19.62 18.74 3.91
C ASP A 123 19.67 18.94 2.39
N ALA A 124 19.47 17.89 1.60
CA ALA A 124 19.33 17.98 0.15
C ALA A 124 17.89 18.26 -0.31
N VAL A 125 16.90 18.18 0.59
CA VAL A 125 15.50 18.48 0.27
C VAL A 125 15.33 19.99 0.11
N VAL A 126 14.88 20.39 -1.08
CA VAL A 126 14.72 21.79 -1.49
C VAL A 126 13.28 22.18 -1.76
N GLU A 127 12.35 21.24 -1.86
CA GLU A 127 10.91 21.51 -1.98
C GLU A 127 10.10 20.32 -1.48
N VAL A 128 8.94 20.60 -0.89
CA VAL A 128 7.94 19.59 -0.49
C VAL A 128 6.57 20.00 -1.02
N ILE A 129 5.86 19.06 -1.64
CA ILE A 129 4.46 19.20 -2.06
C ILE A 129 3.69 17.99 -1.56
N ASP A 130 2.78 18.19 -0.63
CA ASP A 130 2.13 17.08 0.05
C ASP A 130 0.70 17.45 0.46
N HIS A 131 -0.13 16.44 0.68
CA HIS A 131 -1.51 16.59 1.16
C HIS A 131 -1.77 15.93 2.52
N HIS A 132 -0.77 15.25 3.09
CA HIS A 132 -0.81 14.68 4.42
C HIS A 132 -0.62 15.73 5.54
N LEU A 133 -0.79 15.30 6.79
CA LEU A 133 -0.48 16.13 7.95
C LEU A 133 1.00 16.57 7.93
N LEU A 134 1.23 17.87 8.10
CA LEU A 134 2.58 18.42 8.22
C LEU A 134 3.26 17.91 9.50
N GLN A 135 4.28 17.08 9.33
CA GLN A 135 5.14 16.55 10.40
C GLN A 135 6.58 17.11 10.30
N ARG A 136 6.95 17.63 9.13
CA ARG A 136 8.25 18.26 8.89
C ARG A 136 8.45 19.53 9.73
N PRO A 137 9.61 19.70 10.39
CA PRO A 137 9.98 20.97 11.02
C PRO A 137 10.11 22.09 9.98
N THR A 138 9.79 23.33 10.38
CA THR A 138 9.95 24.50 9.51
C THR A 138 11.42 24.72 9.14
N SER A 139 11.71 24.84 7.84
CA SER A 139 13.05 25.17 7.33
C SER A 139 13.01 26.33 6.35
N PRO A 140 13.89 27.34 6.48
CA PRO A 140 13.97 28.45 5.52
C PRO A 140 14.53 28.04 4.16
N SER A 141 15.21 26.88 4.05
CA SER A 141 15.83 26.41 2.80
C SER A 141 14.93 25.51 1.96
N CYS A 142 13.76 25.12 2.47
CA CYS A 142 12.85 24.18 1.82
C CYS A 142 11.43 24.75 1.85
N PRO A 143 10.93 25.34 0.76
CA PRO A 143 9.52 25.67 0.62
C PRO A 143 8.66 24.42 0.78
N VAL A 144 7.65 24.50 1.64
CA VAL A 144 6.72 23.41 1.94
C VAL A 144 5.32 23.85 1.52
N THR A 145 4.72 23.11 0.60
CA THR A 145 3.31 23.24 0.21
C THR A 145 2.55 22.06 0.78
N VAL A 146 1.81 22.27 1.87
CA VAL A 146 0.92 21.25 2.44
C VAL A 146 -0.51 21.76 2.46
N GLU A 147 -1.40 21.07 1.74
CA GLU A 147 -2.82 21.37 1.69
C GLU A 147 -3.66 20.09 1.82
N PRO A 148 -4.70 20.05 2.66
CA PRO A 148 -5.48 18.83 2.92
C PRO A 148 -6.47 18.54 1.78
N VAL A 149 -5.97 18.34 0.57
CA VAL A 149 -6.74 17.92 -0.61
C VAL A 149 -6.81 16.39 -0.71
N GLY A 150 -7.69 15.87 -1.57
CA GLY A 150 -7.88 14.43 -1.72
C GLY A 150 -6.71 13.72 -2.39
N SER A 151 -5.88 14.43 -3.16
CA SER A 151 -4.71 13.87 -3.87
C SER A 151 -3.59 14.91 -4.01
N CYS A 152 -2.33 14.49 -3.79
CA CYS A 152 -1.16 15.28 -4.12
C CYS A 152 -1.10 15.64 -5.62
N ALA A 153 -1.59 14.75 -6.51
CA ALA A 153 -1.70 15.04 -7.94
C ALA A 153 -2.58 16.26 -8.25
N THR A 154 -3.51 16.64 -7.37
CA THR A 154 -4.25 17.91 -7.48
C THR A 154 -3.32 19.11 -7.34
N LEU A 155 -2.41 19.10 -6.35
CA LEU A 155 -1.43 20.17 -6.11
C LEU A 155 -0.38 20.23 -7.22
N VAL A 156 0.03 19.07 -7.73
CA VAL A 156 0.92 18.99 -8.89
C VAL A 156 0.23 19.56 -10.13
N THR A 157 -1.02 19.18 -10.40
CA THR A 157 -1.82 19.71 -11.53
C THR A 157 -1.93 21.23 -11.44
N GLU A 158 -2.24 21.76 -10.27
CA GLU A 158 -2.27 23.20 -10.01
C GLU A 158 -0.96 23.88 -10.39
N ARG A 159 0.17 23.34 -9.90
CA ARG A 159 1.48 23.94 -10.15
C ARG A 159 1.82 23.99 -11.64
N ILE A 160 1.55 22.91 -12.36
CA ILE A 160 1.81 22.82 -13.80
C ILE A 160 0.90 23.80 -14.55
N ALA A 161 -0.39 23.81 -14.25
CA ALA A 161 -1.35 24.71 -14.90
C ALA A 161 -1.01 26.20 -14.72
N GLN A 162 -0.46 26.58 -13.56
CA GLN A 162 -0.08 27.95 -13.26
C GLN A 162 1.26 28.37 -13.88
N LYS A 163 2.26 27.48 -13.91
CA LYS A 163 3.64 27.85 -14.26
C LYS A 163 4.09 27.40 -15.65
N ALA A 164 3.62 26.26 -16.13
CA ALA A 164 3.97 25.71 -17.44
C ALA A 164 2.80 24.89 -18.01
N PRO A 165 1.66 25.54 -18.32
CA PRO A 165 0.46 24.84 -18.83
C PRO A 165 0.72 24.06 -20.12
N GLU A 166 1.76 24.40 -20.89
CA GLU A 166 2.22 23.68 -22.07
C GLU A 166 2.83 22.30 -21.77
N ALA A 167 3.24 22.04 -20.52
CA ALA A 167 3.70 20.72 -20.10
C ALA A 167 2.53 19.72 -19.95
N LEU A 168 1.28 20.20 -19.86
CA LEU A 168 0.10 19.35 -19.90
C LEU A 168 -0.19 18.97 -21.36
N ASP A 169 0.21 17.74 -21.73
CA ASP A 169 -0.28 17.06 -22.92
C ASP A 169 -1.36 16.03 -22.54
N GLN A 170 -1.96 15.37 -23.54
CA GLN A 170 -3.01 14.37 -23.30
C GLN A 170 -2.56 13.23 -22.36
N GLN A 171 -1.29 12.81 -22.45
CA GLN A 171 -0.73 11.71 -21.68
C GLN A 171 -0.52 12.13 -20.22
N VAL A 172 0.09 13.30 -19.98
CA VAL A 172 0.29 13.88 -18.65
C VAL A 172 -1.05 14.17 -17.97
N ALA A 173 -2.00 14.74 -18.71
CA ALA A 173 -3.34 15.02 -18.20
C ALA A 173 -4.07 13.74 -17.77
N GLN A 174 -3.93 12.64 -18.52
CA GLN A 174 -4.58 11.38 -18.19
C GLN A 174 -3.96 10.70 -16.95
N LEU A 175 -2.65 10.81 -16.75
CA LEU A 175 -1.98 10.36 -15.52
C LEU A 175 -2.52 11.12 -14.29
N LEU A 176 -2.47 12.46 -14.33
CA LEU A 176 -2.93 13.33 -13.25
C LEU A 176 -4.41 13.09 -12.96
N TYR A 177 -5.24 13.12 -14.00
CA TYR A 177 -6.68 12.93 -13.87
C TYR A 177 -7.05 11.55 -13.33
N GLY A 178 -6.41 10.47 -13.81
CA GLY A 178 -6.66 9.12 -13.30
C GLY A 178 -6.37 8.97 -11.82
N THR A 179 -5.29 9.61 -11.36
CA THR A 179 -4.87 9.65 -9.96
C THR A 179 -5.87 10.41 -9.09
N ILE A 180 -6.20 11.65 -9.47
CA ILE A 180 -7.17 12.48 -8.72
C ILE A 180 -8.52 11.76 -8.63
N ILE A 181 -9.00 11.17 -9.74
CA ILE A 181 -10.27 10.41 -9.75
C ILE A 181 -10.23 9.18 -8.84
N LEU A 182 -9.08 8.49 -8.75
CA LEU A 182 -8.90 7.33 -7.89
C LEU A 182 -8.92 7.73 -6.41
N ASP A 183 -8.08 8.66 -6.00
CA ASP A 183 -7.91 9.02 -4.58
C ASP A 183 -9.11 9.80 -4.02
N CYS A 184 -9.77 10.59 -4.87
CA CYS A 184 -11.01 11.28 -4.54
C CYS A 184 -12.27 10.41 -4.69
N VAL A 185 -12.12 9.10 -4.90
CA VAL A 185 -13.22 8.12 -4.98
C VAL A 185 -14.30 8.55 -5.97
N ASN A 186 -13.90 8.82 -7.21
CA ASN A 186 -14.80 9.32 -8.27
C ASN A 186 -15.54 10.62 -7.91
N MET A 187 -14.90 11.47 -7.09
CA MET A 187 -15.46 12.73 -6.58
C MET A 187 -16.71 12.53 -5.71
N ALA A 188 -16.84 11.39 -5.03
CA ALA A 188 -17.96 11.07 -4.15
C ALA A 188 -17.80 11.78 -2.79
N PRO A 189 -18.64 12.80 -2.46
CA PRO A 189 -18.52 13.52 -1.19
C PRO A 189 -18.74 12.63 0.04
N GLU A 190 -19.58 11.60 -0.09
CA GLU A 190 -19.86 10.62 0.96
C GLU A 190 -18.64 9.79 1.38
N ALA A 191 -17.59 9.74 0.56
CA ALA A 191 -16.33 9.08 0.91
C ALA A 191 -15.42 9.94 1.81
N GLY A 192 -15.74 11.24 1.97
CA GLY A 192 -15.01 12.15 2.86
C GLY A 192 -13.60 12.54 2.42
N LYS A 193 -13.16 12.15 1.21
CA LYS A 193 -11.82 12.43 0.69
C LYS A 193 -11.74 13.64 -0.27
N VAL A 194 -12.78 13.87 -1.06
CA VAL A 194 -12.77 14.89 -2.11
C VAL A 194 -12.92 16.30 -1.54
N THR A 195 -12.15 17.26 -2.07
CA THR A 195 -12.27 18.69 -1.76
C THR A 195 -12.73 19.50 -2.98
N PRO A 196 -13.15 20.77 -2.78
CA PRO A 196 -13.47 21.67 -3.90
C PRO A 196 -12.31 21.86 -4.87
N LYS A 197 -11.06 21.86 -4.39
CA LYS A 197 -9.87 22.02 -5.23
C LYS A 197 -9.65 20.81 -6.14
N ASP A 198 -9.86 19.59 -5.63
CA ASP A 198 -9.81 18.37 -6.45
C ASP A 198 -10.84 18.40 -7.58
N SER A 199 -12.08 18.76 -7.23
CA SER A 199 -13.16 18.91 -8.21
C SER A 199 -12.86 19.98 -9.26
N GLN A 200 -12.29 21.10 -8.84
CA GLN A 200 -11.87 22.18 -9.73
C GLN A 200 -10.82 21.71 -10.75
N TYR A 201 -9.77 21.03 -10.30
CA TYR A 201 -8.69 20.60 -11.19
C TYR A 201 -9.06 19.39 -12.06
N ALA A 202 -9.93 18.50 -11.58
CA ALA A 202 -10.52 17.47 -12.43
C ALA A 202 -11.35 18.07 -13.58
N VAL A 203 -12.22 19.04 -13.28
CA VAL A 203 -13.00 19.76 -14.31
C VAL A 203 -12.11 20.57 -15.25
N PHE A 204 -11.04 21.17 -14.73
CA PHE A 204 -10.05 21.86 -15.55
C PHE A 204 -9.42 20.91 -16.59
N LEU A 205 -8.97 19.72 -16.17
CA LEU A 205 -8.39 18.71 -17.05
C LEU A 205 -9.41 18.22 -18.08
N GLU A 206 -10.65 17.92 -17.68
CA GLU A 206 -11.72 17.49 -18.59
C GLU A 206 -12.01 18.51 -19.69
N LYS A 207 -12.12 19.79 -19.32
CA LYS A 207 -12.37 20.89 -20.27
C LYS A 207 -11.21 21.05 -21.25
N ARG A 208 -9.97 20.92 -20.75
CA ARG A 208 -8.77 21.14 -21.58
C ARG A 208 -8.45 19.94 -22.47
N PHE A 209 -8.82 18.73 -22.05
CA PHE A 209 -8.54 17.46 -22.72
C PHE A 209 -9.82 16.62 -22.88
N PRO A 210 -10.68 16.93 -23.87
CA PRO A 210 -11.98 16.25 -24.05
C PRO A 210 -11.90 14.75 -24.37
N LYS A 211 -10.70 14.22 -24.64
CA LYS A 211 -10.46 12.79 -24.87
C LYS A 211 -10.18 12.01 -23.58
N LEU A 212 -10.16 12.67 -22.43
CA LEU A 212 -10.03 11.97 -21.15
C LEU A 212 -11.20 11.00 -20.94
N PRO A 213 -10.95 9.85 -20.29
CA PRO A 213 -11.98 8.86 -20.05
C PRO A 213 -13.05 9.39 -19.07
N GLN A 214 -14.25 8.81 -19.16
CA GLN A 214 -15.36 9.11 -18.25
C GLN A 214 -14.99 8.72 -16.81
N ARG A 215 -15.26 9.61 -15.83
CA ARG A 215 -14.82 9.44 -14.43
C ARG A 215 -15.15 8.06 -13.86
N GLY A 216 -16.43 7.65 -13.94
CA GLY A 216 -16.89 6.40 -13.36
C GLY A 216 -16.26 5.15 -13.99
N ALA A 217 -16.09 5.14 -15.32
CA ALA A 217 -15.44 4.03 -16.03
C ALA A 217 -13.95 3.95 -15.71
N LEU A 218 -13.27 5.10 -15.62
CA LEU A 218 -11.87 5.18 -15.22
C LEU A 218 -11.66 4.70 -13.78
N PHE A 219 -12.45 5.23 -12.85
CA PHE A 219 -12.42 4.85 -11.45
C PHE A 219 -12.62 3.34 -11.26
N GLN A 220 -13.66 2.78 -11.89
CA GLN A 220 -13.94 1.35 -11.79
C GLN A 220 -12.81 0.50 -12.37
N SER A 221 -12.20 0.94 -13.49
CA SER A 221 -11.10 0.20 -14.12
C SER A 221 -9.84 0.21 -13.26
N LEU A 222 -9.48 1.36 -12.67
CA LEU A 222 -8.35 1.47 -11.73
C LEU A 222 -8.60 0.66 -10.46
N GLN A 223 -9.82 0.74 -9.90
CA GLN A 223 -10.18 -0.04 -8.72
C GLN A 223 -10.16 -1.55 -8.99
N ASN A 224 -10.61 -1.99 -10.17
CA ASN A 224 -10.51 -3.39 -10.58
C ASN A 224 -9.04 -3.82 -10.75
N ALA A 225 -8.23 -2.97 -11.39
CA ALA A 225 -6.82 -3.25 -11.60
C ALA A 225 -6.06 -3.46 -10.29
N LYS A 226 -6.39 -2.71 -9.23
CA LYS A 226 -5.80 -2.89 -7.89
C LYS A 226 -5.88 -4.33 -7.38
N PHE A 227 -7.01 -5.00 -7.64
CA PHE A 227 -7.28 -6.38 -7.24
C PHE A 227 -6.91 -7.41 -8.31
N ASP A 228 -6.49 -6.97 -9.50
CA ASP A 228 -6.02 -7.86 -10.55
C ASP A 228 -4.64 -8.41 -10.21
N VAL A 229 -4.61 -9.73 -10.03
CA VAL A 229 -3.40 -10.50 -9.73
C VAL A 229 -3.04 -11.44 -10.88
N SER A 230 -3.75 -11.40 -12.02
CA SER A 230 -3.58 -12.33 -13.14
C SER A 230 -2.18 -12.31 -13.75
N GLY A 231 -1.49 -11.16 -13.70
CA GLY A 231 -0.11 -10.99 -14.17
C GLY A 231 0.98 -11.32 -13.16
N LEU A 232 0.64 -11.73 -11.93
CA LEU A 232 1.60 -11.92 -10.85
C LEU A 232 2.09 -13.37 -10.70
N SER A 233 3.38 -13.51 -10.35
CA SER A 233 3.94 -14.76 -9.84
C SER A 233 3.31 -15.12 -8.48
N THR A 234 3.48 -16.36 -8.02
CA THR A 234 2.95 -16.79 -6.71
C THR A 234 3.60 -15.99 -5.58
N GLU A 235 4.92 -15.82 -5.64
CA GLU A 235 5.68 -14.96 -4.72
C GLU A 235 5.12 -13.53 -4.71
N GLN A 236 4.89 -12.92 -5.88
CA GLN A 236 4.33 -11.58 -5.97
C GLN A 236 2.92 -11.49 -5.39
N MET A 237 2.07 -12.50 -5.62
CA MET A 237 0.74 -12.56 -4.99
C MET A 237 0.82 -12.59 -3.47
N LEU A 238 1.78 -13.34 -2.92
CA LEU A 238 2.00 -13.41 -1.47
C LEU A 238 2.47 -12.07 -0.92
N LEU A 239 3.42 -11.41 -1.57
CA LEU A 239 3.99 -10.12 -1.14
C LEU A 239 3.04 -8.94 -1.27
N LYS A 240 2.12 -8.94 -2.25
CA LYS A 240 1.28 -7.79 -2.60
C LYS A 240 0.52 -7.19 -1.42
N ASP A 241 -0.02 -8.03 -0.54
CA ASP A 241 -0.74 -7.61 0.66
C ASP A 241 -0.40 -8.56 1.81
N MET A 242 0.87 -8.53 2.19
CA MET A 242 1.45 -9.36 3.24
C MET A 242 1.63 -8.58 4.53
N LYS A 243 1.46 -9.26 5.67
CA LYS A 243 1.98 -8.78 6.95
C LYS A 243 2.74 -9.91 7.62
N ALA A 244 3.93 -9.60 8.14
CA ALA A 244 4.72 -10.55 8.92
C ALA A 244 4.21 -10.60 10.37
N ALA A 245 4.36 -11.76 11.00
CA ALA A 245 4.29 -11.91 12.45
C ALA A 245 5.45 -12.79 12.89
N SER A 246 6.08 -12.44 14.00
CA SER A 246 7.23 -13.16 14.55
C SER A 246 7.05 -13.36 16.04
N GLY A 247 7.34 -14.57 16.51
CA GLY A 247 7.76 -14.85 17.87
C GLY A 247 9.21 -15.29 17.90
N GLU A 248 9.72 -15.68 19.07
CA GLU A 248 11.12 -16.07 19.26
C GLU A 248 11.59 -17.21 18.35
N ASP A 249 10.78 -18.26 18.19
CA ASP A 249 11.13 -19.46 17.43
C ASP A 249 10.37 -19.60 16.10
N LEU A 250 9.44 -18.67 15.82
CA LEU A 250 8.49 -18.83 14.72
C LEU A 250 8.20 -17.50 14.01
N LYS A 251 8.63 -17.41 12.75
CA LYS A 251 8.30 -16.31 11.84
C LYS A 251 7.27 -16.79 10.82
N LEU A 252 6.24 -16.00 10.54
CA LEU A 252 5.21 -16.35 9.58
C LEU A 252 4.74 -15.16 8.76
N ALA A 253 4.27 -15.45 7.55
CA ALA A 253 3.69 -14.47 6.64
C ALA A 253 2.17 -14.64 6.57
N VAL A 254 1.42 -13.54 6.67
CA VAL A 254 -0.04 -13.50 6.52
C VAL A 254 -0.38 -12.70 5.27
N SER A 255 -0.70 -13.41 4.19
CA SER A 255 -0.90 -12.83 2.85
C SER A 255 -2.38 -12.78 2.49
N VAL A 256 -2.83 -11.68 1.90
CA VAL A 256 -4.17 -11.56 1.29
C VAL A 256 -4.07 -11.74 -0.23
N ILE A 257 -4.81 -12.72 -0.76
CA ILE A 257 -4.76 -13.11 -2.17
C ILE A 257 -6.12 -12.84 -2.82
N TYR A 258 -6.12 -12.04 -3.89
CA TYR A 258 -7.31 -11.55 -4.58
C TYR A 258 -7.82 -12.54 -5.65
N MET A 259 -8.05 -13.79 -5.25
CA MET A 259 -8.68 -14.82 -6.09
C MET A 259 -9.36 -15.88 -5.18
N THR A 260 -9.99 -16.90 -5.77
CA THR A 260 -10.50 -18.03 -4.97
C THR A 260 -9.37 -18.93 -4.50
N LEU A 261 -9.52 -19.59 -3.35
CA LEU A 261 -8.52 -20.53 -2.87
C LEU A 261 -8.37 -21.74 -3.79
N GLU A 262 -9.44 -22.17 -4.44
CA GLU A 262 -9.38 -23.22 -5.46
C GLU A 262 -8.46 -22.82 -6.62
N ALA A 263 -8.63 -21.62 -7.18
CA ALA A 263 -7.76 -21.14 -8.25
C ALA A 263 -6.31 -20.97 -7.77
N PHE A 264 -6.10 -20.52 -6.53
CA PHE A 264 -4.76 -20.39 -5.94
C PHE A 264 -4.08 -21.76 -5.80
N LEU A 265 -4.80 -22.77 -5.29
CA LEU A 265 -4.30 -24.15 -5.14
C LEU A 265 -3.98 -24.83 -6.48
N GLN A 266 -4.63 -24.43 -7.56
CA GLN A 266 -4.39 -24.96 -8.91
C GLN A 266 -3.25 -24.26 -9.66
N ARG A 267 -2.59 -23.28 -9.06
CA ARG A 267 -1.44 -22.62 -9.70
C ARG A 267 -0.31 -23.61 -9.94
N ARG A 268 0.27 -23.54 -11.15
CA ARG A 268 1.41 -24.37 -11.53
C ARG A 268 2.60 -24.06 -10.63
N GLY A 269 3.17 -25.09 -10.00
CA GLY A 269 4.35 -24.95 -9.15
C GLY A 269 4.07 -24.46 -7.73
N LEU A 270 2.81 -24.27 -7.33
CA LEU A 270 2.46 -23.63 -6.04
C LEU A 270 3.20 -24.21 -4.82
N GLN A 271 3.26 -25.53 -4.69
CA GLN A 271 3.93 -26.16 -3.54
C GLN A 271 5.42 -25.82 -3.47
N GLN A 272 6.08 -25.78 -4.62
CA GLN A 272 7.49 -25.37 -4.73
C GLN A 272 7.62 -23.88 -4.43
N ASP A 273 6.78 -23.04 -5.04
CA ASP A 273 6.79 -21.59 -4.82
C ASP A 273 6.59 -21.22 -3.33
N LEU A 274 5.68 -21.92 -2.62
CA LEU A 274 5.46 -21.73 -1.18
C LEU A 274 6.69 -22.14 -0.36
N CYS A 275 7.38 -23.21 -0.75
CA CYS A 275 8.59 -23.67 -0.10
C CYS A 275 9.74 -22.68 -0.29
N GLU A 276 9.97 -22.24 -1.53
CA GLU A 276 10.98 -21.25 -1.89
C GLU A 276 10.69 -19.91 -1.23
N PHE A 277 9.42 -19.48 -1.18
CA PHE A 277 9.01 -18.26 -0.47
C PHE A 277 9.37 -18.33 1.02
N CYS A 278 9.02 -19.41 1.71
CA CYS A 278 9.41 -19.61 3.10
C CYS A 278 10.93 -19.57 3.29
N HIS A 279 11.69 -20.20 2.39
CA HIS A 279 13.15 -20.22 2.46
C HIS A 279 13.77 -18.83 2.22
N ASN A 280 13.37 -18.15 1.15
CA ASN A 280 13.94 -16.87 0.71
C ASN A 280 13.68 -15.73 1.71
N TYR A 281 12.51 -15.73 2.36
CA TYR A 281 12.11 -14.69 3.32
C TYR A 281 12.23 -15.12 4.79
N ASN A 282 12.82 -16.31 5.03
CA ASN A 282 13.03 -16.89 6.36
C ASN A 282 11.73 -17.03 7.18
N TYR A 283 10.64 -17.48 6.54
CA TYR A 283 9.37 -17.81 7.20
C TYR A 283 9.25 -19.30 7.44
N ASN A 284 8.66 -19.67 8.58
CA ASN A 284 8.33 -21.05 8.93
C ASN A 284 6.91 -21.44 8.46
N LEU A 285 6.03 -20.46 8.28
CA LEU A 285 4.61 -20.64 7.98
C LEU A 285 4.11 -19.54 7.03
N VAL A 286 3.16 -19.90 6.18
CA VAL A 286 2.34 -18.96 5.41
C VAL A 286 0.88 -19.19 5.74
N VAL A 287 0.19 -18.13 6.15
CA VAL A 287 -1.26 -18.05 6.22
C VAL A 287 -1.74 -17.25 5.00
N ALA A 288 -2.21 -17.96 3.97
CA ALA A 288 -2.76 -17.36 2.76
C ALA A 288 -4.27 -17.20 2.91
N MET A 289 -4.72 -15.97 3.13
CA MET A 289 -6.13 -15.61 3.16
C MET A 289 -6.58 -15.20 1.77
N THR A 290 -7.58 -15.84 1.20
CA THR A 290 -8.09 -15.47 -0.11
C THR A 290 -9.38 -14.66 0.02
N ILE A 291 -9.58 -13.72 -0.91
CA ILE A 291 -10.82 -12.95 -1.03
C ILE A 291 -11.26 -12.93 -2.49
N SER A 292 -12.53 -13.24 -2.70
CA SER A 292 -13.24 -13.06 -3.96
C SER A 292 -14.61 -12.47 -3.68
N PHE A 293 -15.22 -11.84 -4.68
CA PHE A 293 -16.57 -11.29 -4.55
C PHE A 293 -17.55 -12.19 -5.32
N ILE A 294 -18.61 -12.65 -4.65
CA ILE A 294 -19.71 -13.39 -5.28
C ILE A 294 -20.68 -12.38 -5.94
N ASP A 295 -21.57 -12.83 -6.82
CA ASP A 295 -22.53 -12.03 -7.63
C ASP A 295 -23.18 -10.83 -6.91
N ASN A 296 -23.42 -10.91 -5.59
CA ASN A 296 -24.00 -9.84 -4.77
C ASN A 296 -22.98 -8.84 -4.18
N LYS A 297 -21.72 -8.87 -4.61
CA LYS A 297 -20.57 -8.14 -4.04
C LYS A 297 -20.29 -8.45 -2.57
N GLU A 298 -20.80 -9.58 -2.08
CA GLU A 298 -20.46 -10.06 -0.75
C GLU A 298 -19.06 -10.70 -0.78
N PRO A 299 -18.19 -10.37 0.19
CA PRO A 299 -16.86 -10.94 0.25
C PRO A 299 -16.96 -12.41 0.64
N PHE A 300 -16.32 -13.26 -0.15
CA PHE A 300 -16.11 -14.67 0.15
C PHE A 300 -14.66 -14.87 0.56
N ARG A 301 -14.45 -15.44 1.75
CA ARG A 301 -13.12 -15.64 2.33
C ARG A 301 -12.82 -17.11 2.51
N GLN A 302 -11.59 -17.47 2.21
CA GLN A 302 -11.03 -18.79 2.46
C GLN A 302 -9.62 -18.60 3.01
N LEU A 303 -9.06 -19.65 3.61
CA LEU A 303 -7.76 -19.60 4.24
C LEU A 303 -7.00 -20.88 3.96
N ALA A 304 -5.70 -20.75 3.67
CA ALA A 304 -4.77 -21.86 3.62
C ALA A 304 -3.60 -21.64 4.60
N VAL A 305 -3.19 -22.71 5.27
CA VAL A 305 -2.02 -22.76 6.15
C VAL A 305 -1.00 -23.69 5.53
N TYR A 306 0.13 -23.13 5.13
CA TYR A 306 1.29 -23.85 4.58
C TYR A 306 2.46 -23.82 5.56
N SER A 307 3.13 -24.96 5.72
CA SER A 307 4.47 -25.07 6.34
C SER A 307 5.10 -26.39 5.94
N SER A 308 6.42 -26.42 5.79
CA SER A 308 7.20 -27.66 5.68
C SER A 308 7.14 -28.50 6.98
N SER A 309 6.91 -27.85 8.13
CA SER A 309 6.72 -28.52 9.42
C SER A 309 5.26 -28.89 9.63
N THR A 310 4.98 -30.20 9.73
CA THR A 310 3.64 -30.68 10.11
C THR A 310 3.22 -30.15 11.49
N VAL A 311 4.16 -29.98 12.43
CA VAL A 311 3.86 -29.47 13.77
C VAL A 311 3.33 -28.04 13.70
N TYR A 312 4.07 -27.14 13.04
CA TYR A 312 3.69 -25.74 12.90
C TYR A 312 2.36 -25.58 12.15
N ARG A 313 2.16 -26.37 11.09
CA ARG A 313 0.92 -26.37 10.31
C ARG A 313 -0.29 -26.78 11.15
N GLU A 314 -0.16 -27.86 11.93
CA GLU A 314 -1.26 -28.36 12.78
C GLU A 314 -1.56 -27.44 13.96
N GLU A 315 -0.55 -26.89 14.61
CA GLU A 315 -0.73 -25.95 15.72
C GLU A 315 -1.41 -24.65 15.28
N MET A 316 -0.93 -24.04 14.19
CA MET A 316 -1.52 -22.82 13.64
C MET A 316 -2.97 -23.08 13.18
N SER A 317 -3.23 -24.18 12.47
CA SER A 317 -4.58 -24.54 12.04
C SER A 317 -5.53 -24.65 13.24
N LYS A 318 -5.11 -25.35 14.31
CA LYS A 318 -5.89 -25.50 15.53
C LYS A 318 -6.13 -24.17 16.25
N ALA A 319 -5.16 -23.27 16.25
CA ALA A 319 -5.31 -21.95 16.86
C ALA A 319 -6.37 -21.12 16.12
N LEU A 320 -6.32 -21.11 14.79
CA LEU A 320 -7.30 -20.43 13.94
C LEU A 320 -8.70 -21.03 14.07
N GLU A 321 -8.83 -22.36 14.12
CA GLU A 321 -10.12 -23.05 14.31
C GLU A 321 -10.73 -22.79 15.69
N LYS A 322 -9.91 -22.68 16.74
CA LYS A 322 -10.35 -22.45 18.13
C LYS A 322 -10.57 -20.97 18.47
N ALA A 323 -10.23 -20.05 17.58
CA ALA A 323 -10.37 -18.63 17.82
C ALA A 323 -11.83 -18.27 18.15
N LYS A 324 -12.03 -17.43 19.16
CA LYS A 324 -13.37 -16.99 19.61
C LYS A 324 -13.60 -15.48 19.46
N ASN A 325 -12.53 -14.69 19.38
CA ASN A 325 -12.58 -13.23 19.38
C ASN A 325 -11.74 -12.64 18.23
N PRO A 326 -12.29 -12.56 17.00
CA PRO A 326 -13.57 -13.14 16.60
C PRO A 326 -13.45 -14.64 16.30
N SER A 327 -14.57 -15.36 16.34
CA SER A 327 -14.65 -16.68 15.73
C SER A 327 -14.54 -16.57 14.22
N LEU A 328 -13.72 -17.40 13.60
CA LEU A 328 -13.54 -17.43 12.14
C LEU A 328 -14.57 -18.34 11.43
N ASP A 329 -15.26 -19.22 12.17
CA ASP A 329 -16.17 -20.26 11.65
C ASP A 329 -15.52 -21.05 10.49
N LEU A 330 -14.33 -21.61 10.75
CA LEU A 330 -13.56 -22.35 9.75
C LEU A 330 -14.16 -23.72 9.50
N LYS A 331 -14.36 -24.05 8.22
CA LYS A 331 -14.80 -25.37 7.76
C LYS A 331 -13.72 -25.97 6.87
N PRO A 332 -13.17 -27.15 7.21
CA PRO A 332 -12.13 -27.80 6.41
C PRO A 332 -12.57 -28.01 4.95
N MET A 333 -11.64 -27.82 4.02
CA MET A 333 -11.83 -28.14 2.60
C MET A 333 -10.62 -28.93 2.07
N SER A 334 -10.82 -29.62 0.94
CA SER A 334 -9.78 -30.44 0.33
C SER A 334 -8.64 -29.57 -0.20
N SER A 335 -7.41 -30.01 0.02
CA SER A 335 -6.20 -29.46 -0.58
C SER A 335 -5.55 -30.55 -1.45
N PRO A 336 -5.04 -30.22 -2.65
CA PRO A 336 -4.25 -31.18 -3.44
C PRO A 336 -2.85 -31.42 -2.84
N TYR A 337 -2.42 -30.58 -1.89
CA TYR A 337 -1.09 -30.66 -1.29
C TYR A 337 -1.18 -31.09 0.19
N PRO A 338 -0.41 -32.12 0.62
CA PRO A 338 -0.44 -32.64 2.00
C PRO A 338 0.15 -31.68 3.03
N ASP A 339 0.96 -30.72 2.57
CA ASP A 339 1.60 -29.67 3.35
C ASP A 339 0.80 -28.36 3.38
N VAL A 340 -0.43 -28.36 2.87
CA VAL A 340 -1.36 -27.23 2.92
C VAL A 340 -2.69 -27.68 3.55
N LYS A 341 -3.09 -27.01 4.64
CA LYS A 341 -4.45 -27.13 5.20
C LYS A 341 -5.30 -26.01 4.64
N ALA A 342 -6.51 -26.32 4.18
CA ALA A 342 -7.39 -25.36 3.54
C ALA A 342 -8.74 -25.29 4.25
N PHE A 343 -9.31 -24.10 4.33
CA PHE A 343 -10.56 -23.81 5.05
C PHE A 343 -11.44 -22.82 4.29
N ILE A 344 -12.74 -23.04 4.34
CA ILE A 344 -13.74 -21.99 4.07
C ILE A 344 -13.93 -21.19 5.35
N GLN A 345 -13.88 -19.86 5.26
CA GLN A 345 -14.06 -18.98 6.40
C GLN A 345 -15.50 -18.47 6.45
N GLY A 346 -16.30 -18.99 7.39
CA GLY A 346 -17.70 -18.61 7.53
C GLY A 346 -17.90 -17.17 7.99
N ASN A 347 -17.03 -16.66 8.87
CA ASN A 347 -17.04 -15.25 9.27
C ASN A 347 -16.33 -14.39 8.21
N THR A 348 -17.06 -13.99 7.17
CA THR A 348 -16.51 -13.20 6.05
C THR A 348 -16.09 -11.77 6.42
N LEU A 349 -16.50 -11.26 7.59
CA LEU A 349 -16.08 -9.94 8.09
C LEU A 349 -14.71 -9.97 8.77
N ALA A 350 -14.20 -11.14 9.16
CA ALA A 350 -12.89 -11.28 9.77
C ALA A 350 -11.76 -11.19 8.70
N SER A 351 -11.35 -9.98 8.36
CA SER A 351 -10.20 -9.74 7.47
C SER A 351 -8.86 -10.08 8.14
N ARG A 352 -7.74 -9.92 7.41
CA ARG A 352 -6.38 -10.02 7.96
C ARG A 352 -6.24 -9.22 9.27
N LYS A 353 -6.80 -8.01 9.35
CA LYS A 353 -6.77 -7.18 10.59
C LYS A 353 -7.38 -7.88 11.81
N LYS A 354 -8.35 -8.78 11.61
CA LYS A 354 -8.97 -9.58 12.69
C LYS A 354 -8.25 -10.91 12.93
N VAL A 355 -7.60 -11.47 11.91
CA VAL A 355 -6.79 -12.69 12.04
C VAL A 355 -5.42 -12.42 12.68
N MET A 356 -4.82 -11.25 12.45
CA MET A 356 -3.52 -10.89 13.01
C MET A 356 -3.47 -10.99 14.54
N PRO A 357 -4.42 -10.44 15.32
CA PRO A 357 -4.43 -10.62 16.78
C PRO A 357 -4.48 -12.10 17.22
N ILE A 358 -5.25 -12.94 16.52
CA ILE A 358 -5.34 -14.39 16.81
C ILE A 358 -3.96 -15.04 16.65
N ILE A 359 -3.24 -14.67 15.59
CA ILE A 359 -1.89 -15.15 15.29
C ILE A 359 -0.89 -14.65 16.34
N THR A 360 -0.96 -13.37 16.72
CA THR A 360 -0.10 -12.79 17.76
C THR A 360 -0.32 -13.48 19.10
N ASP A 361 -1.57 -13.76 19.48
CA ASP A 361 -1.89 -14.48 20.72
C ASP A 361 -1.37 -15.92 20.69
N PHE A 362 -1.45 -16.58 19.53
CA PHE A 362 -0.87 -17.91 19.33
C PHE A 362 0.66 -17.91 19.54
N LEU A 363 1.36 -16.93 18.97
CA LEU A 363 2.81 -16.79 19.13
C LEU A 363 3.20 -16.59 20.60
N LYS A 364 2.53 -15.68 21.30
CA LYS A 364 2.77 -15.43 22.74
C LYS A 364 2.50 -16.65 23.61
N GLU A 365 1.44 -17.40 23.32
CA GLU A 365 1.12 -18.63 24.05
C GLU A 365 2.18 -19.71 23.84
N ARG A 366 2.74 -19.79 22.62
CA ARG A 366 3.81 -20.73 22.28
C ARG A 366 5.10 -20.37 23.02
N GLU A 367 5.51 -19.11 23.01
CA GLU A 367 6.67 -18.61 23.76
C GLU A 367 6.54 -18.95 25.25
N ARG A 368 5.39 -18.67 25.86
CA ARG A 368 5.15 -18.98 27.28
C ARG A 368 5.34 -20.48 27.59
N LYS A 369 4.93 -21.38 26.69
CA LYS A 369 5.12 -22.83 26.86
C LYS A 369 6.58 -23.24 26.72
N LEU A 370 7.33 -22.60 25.82
CA LEU A 370 8.77 -22.85 25.69
C LEU A 370 9.49 -22.46 26.98
N TYR A 371 9.22 -21.27 27.53
CA TYR A 371 9.79 -20.82 28.80
C TYR A 371 9.41 -21.72 30.00
N GLN A 372 8.16 -22.22 30.03
CA GLN A 372 7.73 -23.16 31.08
C GLN A 372 8.43 -24.52 30.97
N ASN A 373 8.73 -24.98 29.76
CA ASN A 373 9.43 -26.24 29.56
C ASN A 373 10.92 -26.12 29.87
N VAL A 374 11.57 -25.00 29.51
CA VAL A 374 12.98 -24.72 29.85
C VAL A 374 13.16 -24.62 31.37
N ASN A 375 12.28 -23.90 32.07
CA ASN A 375 12.33 -23.79 33.54
C ASN A 375 12.06 -25.11 34.29
N MET A 376 11.44 -26.11 33.64
CA MET A 376 11.24 -27.44 34.24
C MET A 376 12.45 -28.37 34.00
N GLU A 377 13.24 -28.14 32.94
CA GLU A 377 14.47 -28.90 32.67
C GLU A 377 15.67 -28.36 33.49
N ASP A 378 15.67 -27.08 33.87
CA ASP A 378 16.69 -26.47 34.74
C ASP A 378 16.46 -26.69 36.25
N LEU A 379 15.37 -27.35 36.65
CA LEU A 379 15.08 -27.69 38.07
C LEU A 379 15.58 -29.10 38.48
N ASP A 380 16.24 -29.83 37.58
CA ASP A 380 16.81 -31.15 37.87
C ASP A 380 18.32 -31.11 38.23
N LEU A 381 18.91 -29.93 38.43
CA LEU A 381 20.26 -29.78 38.98
C LEU A 381 20.28 -28.71 40.07
N ASP A 382 20.71 -29.16 41.26
CA ASP A 382 21.15 -28.41 42.44
C ASP A 382 20.09 -28.10 43.54
N ASP A 383 19.93 -29.09 44.41
CA ASP A 383 19.62 -28.93 45.83
C ASP A 383 20.86 -28.32 46.54
N ASP A 384 20.81 -27.04 46.92
CA ASP A 384 21.34 -26.57 48.20
C ASP A 384 20.96 -25.10 48.52
N CYS A 385 20.78 -24.84 49.81
CA CYS A 385 20.13 -23.69 50.45
C CYS A 385 20.70 -22.28 50.16
N ILE A 386 19.86 -21.24 50.25
CA ILE A 386 19.79 -20.26 51.37
C ILE A 386 18.85 -19.08 51.00
N GLN A 387 18.06 -18.66 52.00
CA GLN A 387 17.19 -17.48 52.01
C GLN A 387 17.96 -16.18 51.82
N ASP A 388 17.44 -15.25 51.00
CA ASP A 388 17.36 -13.85 51.44
C ASP A 388 16.32 -13.04 50.65
N GLN A 389 15.65 -12.16 51.39
CA GLN A 389 14.70 -11.16 50.90
C GLN A 389 15.45 -9.94 50.37
N SER A 390 15.06 -9.41 49.23
CA SER A 390 15.22 -7.98 48.94
C SER A 390 14.20 -7.47 47.94
N ASP A 391 13.48 -6.43 48.35
CA ASP A 391 12.78 -5.46 47.50
C ASP A 391 13.64 -5.02 46.30
N SER A 392 13.01 -4.81 45.14
CA SER A 392 12.92 -3.49 44.50
C SER A 392 12.50 -3.53 43.01
N GLN A 393 11.65 -2.55 42.69
CA GLN A 393 11.66 -1.73 41.47
C GLN A 393 11.16 -2.28 40.13
N GLN A 394 10.02 -1.68 39.76
CA GLN A 394 9.58 -1.31 38.41
C GLN A 394 10.70 -1.09 37.38
N CYS A 395 10.52 -1.68 36.19
CA CYS A 395 11.09 -1.20 34.94
C CYS A 395 10.09 -1.40 33.78
N PRO A 396 10.23 -0.61 32.69
CA PRO A 396 9.12 -0.16 31.86
C PRO A 396 8.88 -1.04 30.62
N GLU A 397 7.74 -0.75 29.99
CA GLU A 397 7.29 -1.23 28.68
C GLU A 397 8.42 -1.18 27.64
N ASP A 398 8.78 -2.34 27.09
CA ASP A 398 9.66 -2.45 25.93
C ASP A 398 8.81 -2.66 24.68
N ALA A 399 8.86 -1.67 23.79
CA ALA A 399 8.18 -1.69 22.51
C ALA A 399 9.00 -2.57 21.55
N GLY A 400 8.38 -3.68 21.10
CA GLY A 400 8.97 -4.56 20.12
C GLY A 400 9.42 -3.81 18.87
N ILE A 401 10.70 -3.96 18.55
CA ILE A 401 11.35 -3.44 17.34
C ILE A 401 10.84 -4.28 16.15
N GLU A 402 10.03 -3.67 15.28
CA GLU A 402 9.66 -4.24 13.98
C GLU A 402 10.87 -4.11 13.03
N ASP A 403 11.58 -5.21 12.78
CA ASP A 403 12.58 -5.31 11.70
C ASP A 403 11.84 -5.55 10.36
N ASP A 404 11.33 -4.47 9.77
CA ASP A 404 10.52 -4.49 8.54
C ASP A 404 11.37 -4.33 7.26
N GLY A 405 12.70 -4.51 7.34
CA GLY A 405 13.63 -4.23 6.25
C GLY A 405 13.60 -5.16 5.03
N GLN A 406 12.77 -6.22 5.04
CA GLN A 406 12.73 -7.23 3.97
C GLN A 406 11.41 -7.30 3.19
N VAL A 407 10.40 -6.52 3.57
CA VAL A 407 9.05 -6.64 2.99
C VAL A 407 8.65 -5.31 2.35
N PRO A 408 8.11 -5.32 1.11
CA PRO A 408 7.52 -4.11 0.52
C PRO A 408 6.48 -3.52 1.49
N PRO A 409 6.52 -2.21 1.78
CA PRO A 409 5.43 -1.58 2.53
C PRO A 409 4.11 -1.81 1.78
N THR A 410 3.04 -2.07 2.53
CA THR A 410 1.71 -2.25 1.93
C THR A 410 1.31 -0.92 1.26
N PRO A 411 0.91 -0.90 -0.03
CA PRO A 411 0.48 0.34 -0.69
C PRO A 411 -0.57 1.08 0.14
N MET A 412 -0.31 2.35 0.47
CA MET A 412 -1.12 3.19 1.36
C MET A 412 -2.50 3.52 0.80
N ASN A 413 -2.70 3.31 -0.50
CA ASN A 413 -4.02 3.30 -1.11
C ASN A 413 -4.88 2.09 -0.75
N SER A 414 -4.46 1.27 0.21
CA SER A 414 -5.32 0.31 0.87
C SER A 414 -6.50 1.02 1.51
N LEU A 415 -7.62 1.06 0.77
CA LEU A 415 -9.00 1.09 1.25
C LEU A 415 -9.24 -0.02 2.31
N VAL A 416 -8.49 0.02 3.42
CA VAL A 416 -8.84 -0.62 4.70
C VAL A 416 -9.29 0.43 5.70
N GLU A 417 -9.47 1.67 5.24
CA GLU A 417 -10.32 2.67 5.88
C GLU A 417 -11.36 3.12 4.85
N GLY A 418 -12.60 2.69 5.07
CA GLY A 418 -13.76 3.21 4.35
C GLY A 418 -13.91 2.67 2.92
N CYS A 419 -13.53 1.43 2.63
CA CYS A 419 -14.03 0.81 1.41
C CYS A 419 -15.57 0.78 1.51
N PRO A 420 -16.33 1.23 0.49
CA PRO A 420 -17.78 1.02 0.45
C PRO A 420 -18.17 -0.47 0.48
N LEU A 421 -17.19 -1.38 0.43
CA LEU A 421 -17.37 -2.82 0.54
C LEU A 421 -17.12 -3.37 1.95
N ASP A 422 -16.56 -2.59 2.89
CA ASP A 422 -16.42 -3.02 4.28
C ASP A 422 -17.79 -3.21 4.96
N ASN A 423 -18.82 -2.53 4.45
CA ASN A 423 -20.22 -2.67 4.86
C ASN A 423 -21.12 -3.22 3.72
N GLY A 424 -20.53 -3.64 2.59
CA GLY A 424 -21.25 -3.86 1.33
C GLY A 424 -21.79 -2.55 0.73
N LEU A 425 -22.11 -2.57 -0.57
CA LEU A 425 -22.75 -1.41 -1.20
C LEU A 425 -24.03 -1.03 -0.44
N PRO A 426 -24.38 0.26 -0.34
CA PRO A 426 -25.64 0.67 0.26
C PRO A 426 -26.79 -0.09 -0.40
N LYS A 427 -27.51 -0.88 0.39
CA LYS A 427 -28.72 -1.57 -0.04
C LYS A 427 -29.78 -0.52 -0.29
N ILE A 428 -29.82 -0.01 -1.51
CA ILE A 428 -30.93 0.81 -1.97
C ILE A 428 -32.08 -0.17 -2.22
N SER A 429 -32.91 -0.39 -1.20
CA SER A 429 -34.15 -1.12 -1.40
C SER A 429 -35.11 -0.26 -2.24
N PRO A 430 -35.97 -0.85 -3.09
CA PRO A 430 -37.00 -0.10 -3.81
C PRO A 430 -37.87 0.73 -2.86
N GLU A 431 -38.11 0.22 -1.65
CA GLU A 431 -38.85 0.92 -0.60
C GLU A 431 -38.09 2.15 -0.08
N ALA A 432 -36.77 2.09 0.03
CA ALA A 432 -35.93 3.22 0.45
C ALA A 432 -35.85 4.35 -0.59
N LEU A 433 -35.98 4.02 -1.88
CA LEU A 433 -36.12 5.01 -2.96
C LEU A 433 -37.49 5.67 -2.92
N VAL A 434 -38.56 4.88 -2.74
CA VAL A 434 -39.93 5.41 -2.63
C VAL A 434 -40.04 6.32 -1.41
N GLU A 435 -39.49 5.94 -0.25
CA GLU A 435 -39.52 6.76 0.96
C GLU A 435 -38.74 8.08 0.81
N LYS A 436 -37.58 8.05 0.11
CA LYS A 436 -36.80 9.27 -0.17
C LYS A 436 -37.49 10.19 -1.17
N VAL A 437 -38.09 9.65 -2.23
CA VAL A 437 -38.85 10.43 -3.22
C VAL A 437 -40.12 11.03 -2.60
N SER A 438 -40.82 10.27 -1.75
CA SER A 438 -41.97 10.78 -0.99
C SER A 438 -41.58 11.88 0.01
N LYS A 439 -40.41 11.77 0.67
CA LYS A 439 -39.88 12.82 1.55
C LYS A 439 -39.52 14.10 0.79
N MET A 440 -38.95 13.99 -0.41
CA MET A 440 -38.66 15.15 -1.27
C MET A 440 -39.94 15.84 -1.76
N ALA A 441 -40.96 15.09 -2.15
CA ALA A 441 -42.26 15.66 -2.55
C ALA A 441 -42.96 16.39 -1.40
N SER A 442 -42.87 15.88 -0.16
CA SER A 442 -43.45 16.55 1.02
C SER A 442 -42.72 17.83 1.47
N MET A 443 -41.45 17.99 1.07
CA MET A 443 -40.66 19.19 1.38
C MET A 443 -40.89 20.32 0.37
N GLU A 444 -41.26 20.01 -0.86
CA GLU A 444 -41.65 21.04 -1.84
C GLU A 444 -43.03 21.64 -1.54
N ASP A 445 -43.98 20.84 -1.05
CA ASP A 445 -45.35 21.31 -0.69
C ASP A 445 -45.43 22.20 0.56
N THR A 446 -44.38 22.27 1.39
CA THR A 446 -44.35 23.14 2.59
C THR A 446 -43.71 24.51 2.36
N SER A 447 -43.26 24.79 1.14
CA SER A 447 -42.60 26.06 0.78
C SER A 447 -43.49 27.07 0.03
N SER A 448 -44.76 26.73 -0.25
CA SER A 448 -45.69 27.60 -0.99
C SER A 448 -46.89 28.15 -0.19
N GLU A 449 -46.96 27.96 1.13
CA GLU A 449 -47.97 28.63 1.97
C GLU A 449 -47.31 29.46 3.08
N GLY A 450 -47.06 30.74 2.77
CA GLY A 450 -46.52 31.72 3.72
C GLY A 450 -46.32 33.07 3.05
N GLN A 451 -47.43 33.75 2.74
CA GLN A 451 -47.48 35.20 2.51
C GLN A 451 -47.12 35.96 3.79
#